data_AF-A0A2V9XY91-F1
#
_entry.id   AF-A0A2V9XY91-F1
#
_cell.length_a   1.000
_cell.length_b   1.000
_cell.length_c   1.000
_cell.angle_alpha   90.00
_cell.angle_beta   90.00
_cell.angle_gamma   90.00
#
_symmetry.space_group_name_H-M   'P 1'
#
loop_
_entity.id
_entity.type
_entity.pdbx_description
1 polymer ?
#
loop_
_entity_poly.entity_id
_entity_poly.type
_entity_poly.pdbx_seq_one_letter_code
_entity_poly.pdbx_strand_id
1 'polypeptide(L)'
;PKPGQHLRARRLSFDLTLRDVHTASLSLARELRNPAFVIPPSRLHDIETKKIIPSVHRLYTLARVYKCRLNELLSWYGIPPRWRMSNWTE
;
A
#
# COMPACT_ATOMS: atom_id res chain seq x y z
N PRO A 1 11.23 -10.10 -5.55
CA PRO A 1 9.94 -9.93 -6.27
C PRO A 1 9.66 -8.44 -6.51
N LYS A 2 8.91 -8.08 -7.56
CA LYS A 2 8.57 -6.67 -7.82
C LYS A 2 7.61 -6.15 -6.72
N PRO A 3 7.62 -4.86 -6.36
CA PRO A 3 6.77 -4.32 -5.29
C PRO A 3 5.28 -4.69 -5.43
N GLY A 4 4.73 -4.61 -6.65
CA GLY A 4 3.34 -5.00 -6.96
C GLY A 4 3.03 -6.47 -6.69
N GLN A 5 3.99 -7.38 -6.87
CA GLN A 5 3.82 -8.81 -6.55
C GLN A 5 3.76 -9.04 -5.04
N HIS A 6 4.56 -8.31 -4.25
CA HIS A 6 4.46 -8.35 -2.79
C HIS A 6 3.10 -7.85 -2.30
N LEU A 7 2.60 -6.75 -2.87
CA LEU A 7 1.27 -6.22 -2.57
C LEU A 7 0.17 -7.24 -2.89
N ARG A 8 0.22 -7.85 -4.09
CA ARG A 8 -0.74 -8.88 -4.50
C ARG A 8 -0.70 -10.09 -3.58
N ALA A 9 0.50 -10.59 -3.25
CA ALA A 9 0.66 -11.73 -2.36
C ALA A 9 0.07 -11.44 -0.98
N ARG A 10 0.32 -10.25 -0.42
CA ARG A 10 -0.23 -9.82 0.87
C ARG A 10 -1.76 -9.70 0.82
N ARG A 11 -2.31 -9.15 -0.26
CA ARG A 11 -3.77 -9.08 -0.43
C ARG A 11 -4.41 -10.47 -0.42
N LEU A 12 -3.83 -11.39 -1.19
CA LEU A 12 -4.32 -12.77 -1.28
C LEU A 12 -4.14 -13.56 0.02
N SER A 13 -3.11 -13.28 0.82
CA SER A 13 -2.95 -13.94 2.13
C SER A 13 -3.99 -13.52 3.17
N PHE A 14 -4.79 -12.49 2.89
CA PHE A 14 -5.94 -12.08 3.70
C PHE A 14 -7.28 -12.38 3.02
N ASP A 15 -7.28 -13.16 1.94
CA ASP A 15 -8.45 -13.50 1.13
C ASP A 15 -9.24 -12.26 0.62
N LEU A 16 -8.54 -11.14 0.45
CA LEU A 16 -9.16 -9.89 0.01
C LEU A 16 -9.28 -9.85 -1.52
N THR A 17 -10.47 -9.57 -2.02
CA THR A 17 -10.68 -9.21 -3.42
C THR A 17 -10.25 -7.77 -3.69
N LEU A 18 -10.13 -7.39 -4.97
CA LEU A 18 -9.92 -5.98 -5.34
C LEU A 18 -11.07 -5.08 -4.86
N ARG A 19 -12.30 -5.62 -4.79
CA ARG A 19 -13.48 -4.89 -4.32
C ARG A 19 -13.44 -4.66 -2.81
N ASP A 20 -12.94 -5.63 -2.04
CA ASP A 20 -12.81 -5.47 -0.57
C ASP A 20 -11.84 -4.35 -0.22
N VAL A 21 -10.70 -4.28 -0.93
CA VAL A 21 -9.74 -3.19 -0.75
C VAL A 21 -10.34 -1.84 -1.13
N HIS A 22 -11.12 -1.78 -2.20
CA HIS A 22 -11.83 -0.56 -2.59
C HIS A 22 -12.83 -0.11 -1.51
N THR A 23 -13.66 -1.02 -1.00
CA THR A 23 -14.63 -0.73 0.07
C THR A 23 -13.93 -0.24 1.34
N ALA A 24 -12.84 -0.89 1.75
CA ALA A 24 -12.05 -0.46 2.90
C ALA A 24 -11.42 0.92 2.67
N SER A 25 -10.93 1.20 1.46
CA SER A 25 -10.38 2.52 1.09
C SER A 25 -11.43 3.64 1.13
N LEU A 26 -12.68 3.34 0.74
CA LEU A 26 -13.81 4.28 0.84
C LEU A 26 -14.14 4.59 2.30
N SER A 27 -14.15 3.57 3.17
CA SER A 27 -14.36 3.77 4.61
C SER A 27 -13.27 4.67 5.21
N LEU A 28 -12.00 4.38 4.91
CA LEU A 28 -10.87 5.18 5.38
C LEU A 28 -10.90 6.62 4.84
N ALA A 29 -11.24 6.81 3.57
CA ALA A 29 -11.35 8.14 2.97
C ALA A 29 -12.45 8.98 3.64
N ARG A 30 -13.56 8.35 4.07
CA ARG A 30 -14.62 9.01 4.84
C ARG A 30 -14.15 9.36 6.25
N GLU A 31 -13.51 8.43 6.95
CA GLU A 31 -12.93 8.63 8.29
C GLU A 31 -11.97 9.83 8.29
N LEU A 32 -11.07 9.89 7.31
CA LEU A 32 -10.06 10.95 7.19
C LEU A 32 -10.55 12.20 6.44
N ARG A 33 -11.80 12.20 5.96
CA ARG A 33 -12.41 13.25 5.11
C ARG A 33 -11.52 13.67 3.93
N ASN A 34 -10.88 12.69 3.27
CA ASN A 34 -9.98 12.94 2.15
C ASN A 34 -10.12 11.85 1.07
N PRO A 35 -10.60 12.18 -0.15
CA PRO A 35 -10.81 11.20 -1.22
C PRO A 35 -9.51 10.65 -1.81
N ALA A 36 -8.34 11.25 -1.56
CA ALA A 36 -7.06 10.77 -2.07
C ALA A 36 -6.68 9.37 -1.55
N PHE A 37 -7.29 8.92 -0.43
CA PHE A 37 -7.10 7.59 0.14
C PHE A 37 -7.83 6.47 -0.63
N VAL A 38 -8.77 6.81 -1.53
CA VAL A 38 -9.53 5.81 -2.29
C VAL A 38 -8.64 5.10 -3.30
N ILE A 39 -8.79 3.78 -3.38
CA ILE A 39 -8.13 2.93 -4.37
C ILE A 39 -9.20 2.18 -5.19
N PRO A 40 -9.54 2.66 -6.39
CA PRO A 40 -10.44 1.94 -7.29
C PRO A 40 -9.88 0.56 -7.68
N PRO A 41 -10.72 -0.46 -7.94
CA PRO A 41 -10.24 -1.80 -8.30
C PRO A 41 -9.30 -1.84 -9.51
N SER A 42 -9.57 -1.04 -10.55
CA SER A 42 -8.69 -0.91 -11.73
C SER A 42 -7.31 -0.35 -11.37
N ARG A 43 -7.29 0.68 -10.51
CA ARG A 43 -6.03 1.28 -10.03
C ARG A 43 -5.25 0.29 -9.17
N LEU A 44 -5.92 -0.50 -8.33
CA LEU A 44 -5.27 -1.53 -7.55
C LEU A 44 -4.67 -2.63 -8.45
N HIS A 45 -5.43 -3.07 -9.46
CA HIS A 45 -4.91 -4.01 -10.46
C HIS A 45 -3.64 -3.45 -11.11
N ASP A 46 -3.66 -2.21 -11.58
CA ASP A 46 -2.50 -1.56 -12.18
C ASP A 46 -1.30 -1.48 -11.23
N ILE A 47 -1.52 -1.20 -9.94
CA ILE A 47 -0.46 -1.19 -8.92
C ILE A 47 0.16 -2.58 -8.74
N GLU A 48 -0.66 -3.64 -8.77
CA GLU A 48 -0.21 -5.01 -8.53
C GLU A 48 0.48 -5.65 -9.75
N THR A 49 0.04 -5.31 -10.96
CA THR A 49 0.51 -5.98 -12.19
C THR A 49 1.48 -5.14 -13.01
N LYS A 50 1.41 -3.81 -12.91
CA LYS A 50 2.27 -2.87 -13.66
C LYS A 50 3.29 -2.22 -12.73
N LYS A 51 4.25 -1.48 -13.30
CA LYS A 51 5.26 -0.72 -12.53
C LYS A 51 4.71 0.63 -12.04
N ILE A 52 3.49 0.64 -11.49
CA ILE A 52 2.86 1.87 -10.98
C ILE A 52 3.26 2.10 -9.53
N ILE A 53 3.73 3.31 -9.24
CA ILE A 53 4.04 3.76 -7.88
C ILE A 53 2.78 4.40 -7.28
N PRO A 54 2.22 3.87 -6.17
CA PRO A 54 1.09 4.50 -5.48
C PRO A 54 1.51 5.84 -4.86
N SER A 55 0.56 6.79 -4.77
CA SER A 55 0.78 8.01 -4.00
C SER A 55 0.92 7.71 -2.50
N VAL A 56 1.45 8.66 -1.73
CA VAL A 56 1.59 8.52 -0.27
C VAL A 56 0.28 8.15 0.44
N HIS A 57 -0.85 8.76 0.04
CA HIS A 57 -2.18 8.43 0.57
C HIS A 57 -2.56 6.97 0.32
N ARG A 58 -2.27 6.45 -0.88
CA ARG A 58 -2.59 5.07 -1.25
C ARG A 58 -1.62 4.07 -0.61
N LEU A 59 -0.36 4.43 -0.44
CA LEU A 59 0.59 3.61 0.34
C LEU A 59 0.10 3.44 1.79
N TYR A 60 -0.38 4.52 2.40
CA TYR A 60 -1.00 4.46 3.73
C TYR A 60 -2.26 3.60 3.74
N THR A 61 -3.17 3.77 2.77
CA THR A 61 -4.35 2.91 2.63
C THR A 61 -3.97 1.44 2.52
N LEU A 62 -3.00 1.09 1.66
CA LEU A 62 -2.55 -0.29 1.49
C LEU A 62 -1.93 -0.84 2.77
N ALA A 63 -1.10 -0.08 3.47
CA ALA A 63 -0.53 -0.50 4.74
C ALA A 63 -1.61 -0.82 5.79
N ARG A 64 -2.64 0.04 5.88
CA ARG A 64 -3.75 -0.14 6.82
C ARG A 64 -4.65 -1.32 6.46
N VAL A 65 -5.02 -1.48 5.18
CA VAL A 65 -5.88 -2.59 4.72
C VAL A 65 -5.15 -3.93 4.77
N TYR A 66 -3.86 -3.96 4.41
CA TYR A 66 -3.03 -5.18 4.41
C TYR A 66 -2.40 -5.49 5.77
N LYS A 67 -2.78 -4.74 6.81
CA LYS A 67 -2.33 -4.92 8.20
C LYS A 67 -0.81 -5.09 8.27
N CYS A 68 -0.09 -4.21 7.60
CA CYS A 68 1.37 -4.15 7.66
C CYS A 68 1.81 -2.74 8.03
N ARG A 69 3.03 -2.63 8.55
CA ARG A 69 3.57 -1.31 8.90
C ARG A 69 3.98 -0.58 7.62
N LEU A 70 3.84 0.75 7.60
CA LEU A 70 4.19 1.53 6.41
C LEU A 70 5.66 1.34 6.00
N ASN A 71 6.58 1.22 6.96
CA ASN A 71 8.00 0.94 6.68
C ASN A 71 8.24 -0.43 6.03
N GLU A 72 7.46 -1.45 6.40
CA GLU A 72 7.49 -2.77 5.75
C GLU A 72 7.05 -2.63 4.29
N LEU A 73 5.95 -1.94 4.04
CA LEU A 73 5.46 -1.69 2.68
C LEU A 73 6.46 -0.89 1.83
N LEU A 74 7.05 0.16 2.41
CA LEU A 74 8.08 0.99 1.76
C LEU A 74 9.34 0.18 1.41
N SER A 75 9.70 -0.81 2.24
CA SER A 75 10.84 -1.70 1.95
C SER A 75 10.65 -2.53 0.68
N TRP A 76 9.41 -2.84 0.30
CA TRP A 76 9.12 -3.51 -0.98
C TRP A 76 9.43 -2.63 -2.19
N TYR A 77 9.49 -1.31 -2.00
CA TYR A 77 9.91 -0.31 -2.97
C TYR A 77 11.39 0.09 -2.84
N GLY A 78 12.19 -0.64 -2.05
CA GLY A 78 13.61 -0.38 -1.86
C GLY A 78 13.93 0.76 -0.90
N ILE A 79 12.94 1.30 -0.20
CA ILE A 79 13.14 2.35 0.82
C ILE A 79 13.44 1.67 2.16
N PRO A 80 14.65 1.85 2.73
CA PRO A 80 15.01 1.18 3.96
C PRO A 80 14.15 1.64 5.14
N PRO A 81 13.85 0.77 6.11
CA PRO A 81 13.21 1.18 7.34
C PRO A 81 14.09 2.17 8.10
N ARG A 82 13.48 3.11 8.83
CA ARG A 82 14.18 4.21 9.53
C ARG A 82 15.41 3.78 10.35
N TRP A 83 15.41 2.59 10.96
CA TRP A 83 16.55 2.10 11.75
C TRP A 83 17.80 1.78 10.91
N ARG A 84 17.66 1.56 9.60
CA ARG A 84 18.80 1.46 8.67
C ARG A 84 19.32 2.83 8.20
N MET A 85 18.66 3.92 8.60
CA MET A 85 19.10 5.29 8.30
C MET A 85 19.94 5.92 9.43
N SER A 86 20.19 5.18 10.53
CA SER A 86 21.03 5.65 11.65
C SER A 86 22.49 5.91 11.27
N ASN A 87 22.89 5.62 10.04
CA ASN A 87 24.23 5.86 9.51
C ASN A 87 24.31 7.18 8.69
N TRP A 88 23.28 8.04 8.73
CA TRP A 88 23.22 9.33 8.01
C TRP A 88 23.55 10.54 8.91
N THR A 89 24.30 10.33 10.00
CA THR A 89 24.78 11.39 10.89
C THR A 89 26.31 11.50 10.90
N GLU A 90 26.95 11.32 9.75
CA GLU A 90 28.34 11.71 9.52
C GLU A 90 28.41 12.88 8.54
#